data_AF-A0A822GAX5-F1
#
_entry.id   AF-A0A822GAX5-F1
#
_cell.length_a   1.000
_cell.length_b   1.000
_cell.length_c   1.000
_cell.angle_alpha   90.00
_cell.angle_beta   90.00
_cell.angle_gamma   90.00
#
_symmetry.space_group_name_H-M   'P 1'
#
loop_
_entity.id
_entity.type
_entity.pdbx_description
1 polymer ?
#
loop_
_entity_poly.entity_id
_entity_poly.type
_entity_poly.pdbx_seq_one_letter_code
_entity_poly.pdbx_strand_id
1 'polypeptide(L)' 'SEAVRAVNLDSITTPTDRAAMETQIRNFGQAPAQLLTEPHPPRNSAMNLTPMMYNV' A
#
# COMPACT_ATOMS: atom_id res chain seq x y z
N SER A 1 -5.97 -14.51 2.10
CA SER A 1 -5.64 -13.31 1.32
C SER A 1 -4.19 -12.96 1.54
N GLU A 2 -3.38 -13.23 0.53
CA GLU A 2 -1.94 -13.00 0.54
C GLU A 2 -1.70 -11.57 0.06
N ALA A 3 -1.80 -10.62 0.99
CA ALA A 3 -1.27 -9.28 0.77
C ALA A 3 0.23 -9.43 0.50
N VAL A 4 0.65 -9.06 -0.71
CA VAL A 4 2.02 -9.01 -1.26
C VAL A 4 3.08 -9.24 -0.17
N ARG A 5 3.55 -10.49 -0.01
CA ARG A 5 4.54 -10.81 1.01
C ARG A 5 5.88 -10.25 0.57
N ALA A 6 6.42 -9.33 1.37
CA ALA A 6 7.79 -8.84 1.21
C ALA A 6 8.80 -10.00 1.35
N VAL A 7 9.86 -9.95 0.56
CA VAL A 7 10.95 -10.93 0.60
C VAL A 7 11.88 -10.62 1.77
N ASN A 8 12.25 -11.63 2.56
CA ASN A 8 13.26 -11.48 3.61
C ASN A 8 14.67 -11.47 2.99
N LEU A 9 15.30 -10.29 2.93
CA LEU A 9 16.64 -10.11 2.34
C LEU A 9 17.74 -10.86 3.12
N ASP A 10 17.55 -11.13 4.41
CA ASP A 10 18.53 -11.86 5.23
C ASP A 10 18.53 -13.37 4.93
N SER A 11 17.50 -13.87 4.25
CA SER A 11 17.43 -15.26 3.81
C SER A 11 18.21 -15.53 2.50
N ILE A 12 18.69 -14.48 1.83
CA ILE A 12 19.40 -14.58 0.55
C ILE A 12 20.91 -14.66 0.81
N THR A 13 21.49 -15.82 0.53
CA THR A 13 22.93 -16.09 0.78
C THR A 13 23.83 -15.63 -0.36
N THR A 14 23.31 -15.55 -1.58
CA THR A 14 24.07 -15.12 -2.76
C THR A 14 24.15 -13.59 -2.82
N PRO A 15 25.34 -12.97 -2.85
CA PRO A 15 25.48 -11.52 -2.86
C PRO A 15 24.89 -10.86 -4.11
N THR A 16 25.00 -11.51 -5.27
CA THR A 16 24.44 -11.02 -6.54
C THR A 16 22.92 -10.94 -6.50
N ASP A 17 22.27 -11.98 -5.97
CA ASP A 17 20.81 -12.04 -5.88
C ASP A 17 20.29 -11.01 -4.87
N ARG A 18 21.00 -10.82 -3.76
CA ARG A 18 20.67 -9.78 -2.77
C ARG A 18 20.76 -8.38 -3.39
N ALA A 19 21.83 -8.08 -4.10
CA ALA A 19 22.02 -6.78 -4.77
C ALA A 19 20.95 -6.52 -5.83
N ALA A 20 20.55 -7.55 -6.60
CA ALA A 20 19.49 -7.46 -7.59
C ALA A 20 18.13 -7.15 -6.93
N MET A 21 17.77 -7.87 -5.86
CA MET A 21 16.53 -7.65 -5.11
C MET A 21 16.47 -6.26 -4.47
N GLU A 22 17.56 -5.80 -3.88
CA GLU A 22 17.63 -4.43 -3.35
C GLU A 22 17.45 -3.36 -4.43
N THR A 23 18.05 -3.58 -5.61
CA THR A 23 17.91 -2.68 -6.75
C THR A 23 16.45 -2.64 -7.22
N GLN A 24 15.78 -3.79 -7.25
CA GLN A 24 14.34 -3.85 -7.56
C GLN A 24 13.49 -3.06 -6.56
N ILE A 25 13.72 -3.29 -5.26
CA ILE A 25 12.99 -2.62 -4.16
C ILE A 25 13.19 -1.09 -4.18
N ARG A 26 14.37 -0.61 -4.58
CA ARG A 26 14.64 0.84 -4.69
C ARG A 26 14.01 1.48 -5.92
N ASN A 27 14.00 0.79 -7.06
CA ASN A 27 13.77 1.44 -8.35
C ASN A 27 12.36 1.24 -8.93
N PHE A 28 11.64 0.20 -8.53
CA PHE A 28 10.33 -0.14 -9.14
C PHE A 28 9.12 0.18 -8.26
N GLY A 29 9.35 0.89 -7.15
CA GLY A 29 8.29 1.32 -6.23
C GLY A 29 7.95 0.27 -5.18
N GLN A 30 7.48 0.75 -4.03
CA GLN A 30 7.04 -0.08 -2.91
C GLN A 30 5.57 0.16 -2.64
N ALA A 31 4.84 -0.89 -2.28
CA ALA A 31 3.48 -0.74 -1.79
C ALA A 31 3.51 0.00 -0.44
N PRO A 32 2.70 1.06 -0.24
CA PRO A 32 2.52 1.67 1.07
C PRO A 32 2.00 0.65 2.09
N ALA A 33 2.29 0.88 3.37
CA ALA A 33 1.77 0.04 4.43
C ALA A 33 0.23 0.06 4.47
N GLN A 34 -0.39 -1.11 4.63
CA GLN A 34 -1.82 -1.20 4.87
C GLN A 34 -2.14 -0.61 6.24
N LEU A 35 -2.97 0.45 6.26
CA LEU A 35 -3.33 1.15 7.50
C LEU A 35 -4.54 0.57 8.21
N LEU A 36 -5.48 0.02 7.44
CA LEU A 36 -6.75 -0.50 7.95
C LEU A 36 -6.95 -1.94 7.50
N THR A 37 -7.43 -2.78 8.40
CA THR A 37 -7.89 -4.15 8.07
C THR A 37 -9.37 -4.17 7.68
N GLU A 38 -10.12 -3.19 8.16
CA GLU A 38 -11.53 -2.96 7.84
C GLU A 38 -11.67 -1.83 6.79
N PRO A 39 -12.79 -1.77 6.04
CA PRO A 39 -13.04 -0.68 5.10
C PRO A 39 -12.98 0.70 5.77
N HIS A 40 -12.44 1.69 5.07
CA HIS A 40 -12.41 3.06 5.57
C HIS A 40 -13.84 3.54 5.88
N PRO A 41 -14.10 4.14 7.05
CA PRO A 41 -15.40 4.72 7.37
C PRO A 41 -15.87 5.72 6.31
N PRO A 42 -17.19 5.88 6.08
CA PRO A 42 -17.70 6.89 5.17
C PRO A 42 -17.16 8.27 5.51
N ARG A 43 -16.78 9.05 4.50
CA ARG A 43 -16.35 10.43 4.70
C ARG A 43 -17.53 11.24 5.25
N ASN A 44 -17.44 11.75 6.48
CA ASN A 44 -18.46 12.62 7.12
C ASN A 44 -18.44 14.05 6.53
N SER A 45 -18.55 14.18 5.21
CA SER A 45 -18.67 15.48 4.53
C SER A 45 -20.13 15.82 4.26
N ALA A 46 -20.46 17.11 4.28
CA ALA A 46 -21.80 17.59 3.95
C ALA A 46 -22.27 17.16 2.54
N MET A 47 -21.35 16.96 1.60
CA MET A 47 -21.64 16.36 0.29
C MET A 47 -22.22 14.93 0.37
N ASN A 48 -21.90 14.18 1.42
CA ASN A 48 -22.42 12.82 1.66
C ASN A 48 -23.66 12.81 2.56
N LEU A 49 -23.74 13.75 3.51
CA LEU A 49 -24.85 13.82 4.47
C LEU A 49 -26.09 14.53 3.90
N THR A 50 -25.87 15.54 3.06
CA THR A 50 -26.94 16.34 2.43
C THR A 50 -26.56 16.66 0.98
N PRO A 51 -26.58 15.68 0.05
CA PRO A 51 -26.16 15.88 -1.34
C PRO A 51 -26.91 17.02 -2.04
N MET A 52 -28.20 17.20 -1.70
CA MET A 52 -29.07 18.22 -2.31
C MET A 52 -28.73 19.66 -1.90
N MET A 53 -27.92 19.87 -0.87
CA MET A 53 -27.57 21.20 -0.36
C MET A 53 -26.55 21.94 -1.24
N TYR A 54 -25.95 21.24 -2.20
CA TYR A 54 -24.91 21.76 -3.11
C TYR A 54 -25.31 21.72 -4.60
N ASN A 55 -26.56 21.37 -4.92
CA ASN A 55 -27.09 21.47 -6.28
C ASN A 55 -27.55 22.91 -6.55
N VAL A 56 -26.69 23.69 -7.20
CA VAL A 56 -27.07 24.86 -8.01
C VAL A 56 -27.42 24.44 -9.42
#